data_AF-A0A094LVR5-F1
#
_entry.id   AF-A0A094LVR5-F1
#
_cell.length_a   1.000
_cell.length_b   1.000
_cell.length_c   1.000
_cell.angle_alpha   90.00
_cell.angle_beta   90.00
_cell.angle_gamma   90.00
#
_symmetry.space_group_name_H-M   'P 1'
#
loop_
_entity.id
_entity.type
_entity.pdbx_description
1 polymer ?
#
loop_
_entity_poly.entity_id
_entity_poly.type
_entity_poly.pdbx_seq_one_letter_code
_entity_poly.pdbx_strand_id
1 'polypeptide(L)'
;QKFQDGVITVGEFFMLLQVHVPIQKPRHSHLPATCAGSTPPTPEDLLYSQYIYRPKLRIYEEDCQALSHLIDELKQYINIQDQLLVNVNKSLWEVMRTCSDAELKSFGAELNKMKSYFTKESKILAHNEKATLYSKLLQSAQEQQGKLQSRIEKVDELLKEAESCLVALEAVRAGVAALFSHSFFPFLLELESLKAQEEELQRGLVAFLTGGLHLMWLVYLCRELLDLETENEQMLAEMNQLQEKEKSCRELLERYELMVFPPPLFSFTEWEITEWSEQQGVFNFLYDSIELTVVFGPPIDGDVFGEDPSRKIVSLNFESLLDEEEAPPSSCLVQRLIFQFIESQGCWQEKCPTLYYLPQVLHDISLVVSRCKILGEEIEFLERWGGKFNLLKMDIDDTKVKLLFSSSTAFAKFELTLSLAANYPSVSLPFTVQNRIGNIGEEEISAVLANVPTGNHYLRRIVSLIHQNLLQAPR
;
A
#
# COMPACT_ATOMS: atom_id res chain seq x y z
N GLN A 1 -59.11 33.02 17.69
CA GLN A 1 -59.74 32.46 18.90
C GLN A 1 -58.68 32.13 19.95
N LYS A 2 -57.86 31.08 19.81
CA LYS A 2 -56.74 30.77 20.74
C LYS A 2 -55.86 31.96 21.18
N PHE A 3 -55.48 32.83 20.24
CA PHE A 3 -54.71 34.05 20.51
C PHE A 3 -55.43 35.04 21.43
N GLN A 4 -56.73 35.24 21.21
CA GLN A 4 -57.57 36.16 21.99
C GLN A 4 -57.88 35.61 23.39
N ASP A 5 -58.00 34.29 23.50
CA ASP A 5 -58.32 33.58 24.75
C ASP A 5 -57.08 33.34 25.63
N GLY A 6 -55.88 33.73 25.18
CA GLY A 6 -54.63 33.59 25.95
C GLY A 6 -54.06 32.16 26.02
N VAL A 7 -54.67 31.22 25.30
CA VAL A 7 -54.27 29.80 25.27
C VAL A 7 -53.31 29.45 24.13
N ILE A 8 -52.77 30.47 23.44
CA ILE A 8 -51.79 30.29 22.37
C ILE A 8 -50.40 29.97 22.94
N THR A 9 -49.70 29.02 22.35
CA THR A 9 -48.29 28.77 22.68
C THR A 9 -47.36 29.75 21.95
N VAL A 10 -46.12 29.89 22.42
CA VAL A 10 -45.11 30.72 21.75
C VAL A 10 -44.87 30.24 20.31
N GLY A 11 -44.83 28.91 20.08
CA GLY A 11 -44.70 28.33 18.74
C GLY A 11 -45.88 28.64 17.82
N GLU A 12 -47.11 28.49 18.33
CA GLU A 12 -48.34 28.83 17.59
C GLU A 12 -48.39 30.33 17.26
N PHE A 13 -47.90 31.20 18.15
CA PHE A 13 -47.83 32.64 17.91
C PHE A 13 -46.87 32.99 16.77
N PHE A 14 -45.69 32.37 16.71
CA PHE A 14 -44.78 32.54 15.57
C PHE A 14 -45.38 32.02 14.26
N MET A 15 -46.13 30.91 14.30
CA MET A 15 -46.84 30.41 13.12
C MET A 15 -47.92 31.39 12.64
N LEU A 16 -48.71 31.97 13.57
CA LEU A 16 -49.72 32.98 13.27
C LEU A 16 -49.13 34.19 12.53
N LEU A 17 -47.94 34.62 12.95
CA LEU A 17 -47.20 35.74 12.34
C LEU A 17 -46.40 35.35 11.08
N GLN A 18 -46.54 34.10 10.61
CA GLN A 18 -45.81 33.55 9.47
C GLN A 18 -44.28 33.63 9.64
N VAL A 19 -43.80 33.57 10.89
CA VAL A 19 -42.38 33.50 11.23
C VAL A 19 -41.98 32.04 11.25
N HIS A 20 -41.67 31.48 10.08
CA HIS A 20 -41.24 30.08 9.97
C HIS A 20 -39.71 29.99 10.02
N VAL A 21 -39.21 29.12 10.89
CA VAL A 21 -37.81 28.68 10.91
C VAL A 21 -37.77 27.30 10.24
N PRO A 22 -37.41 27.21 8.94
CA PRO A 22 -37.35 25.93 8.27
C PRO A 22 -36.20 25.10 8.87
N ILE A 23 -36.54 24.05 9.60
CA ILE A 23 -35.58 23.02 9.98
C ILE A 23 -35.31 22.21 8.71
N GLN A 24 -34.19 22.47 8.04
CA GLN A 24 -33.76 21.59 6.96
C GLN A 24 -33.52 20.21 7.58
N LYS A 25 -34.23 19.19 7.09
CA LYS A 25 -33.90 17.81 7.43
C LYS A 25 -32.42 17.62 7.05
N PRO A 26 -31.55 17.24 8.01
CA PRO A 26 -30.17 16.96 7.68
C PRO A 26 -30.17 15.90 6.57
N ARG A 27 -29.36 16.11 5.53
CA ARG A 27 -29.03 15.01 4.63
C ARG A 27 -28.33 13.99 5.50
N HIS A 28 -28.97 12.85 5.77
CA HIS A 28 -28.31 11.78 6.49
C HIS A 28 -27.07 11.40 5.69
N SER A 29 -25.90 11.71 6.23
CA SER A 29 -24.66 11.10 5.77
C SER A 29 -24.82 9.61 6.03
N HIS A 30 -25.05 8.85 4.96
CA HIS A 30 -24.93 7.40 5.03
C HIS A 30 -23.47 7.12 5.40
N LEU A 31 -23.25 6.70 6.65
CA LEU A 31 -22.00 6.05 7.01
C LEU A 31 -21.81 4.89 6.03
N PRO A 32 -20.64 4.75 5.39
CA PRO A 32 -20.35 3.56 4.62
C PRO A 32 -20.67 2.35 5.49
N ALA A 33 -21.43 1.40 4.95
CA ALA A 33 -21.74 0.16 5.63
C ALA A 33 -20.40 -0.50 6.01
N THR A 34 -20.12 -0.46 7.31
CA THR A 34 -19.24 -1.37 8.05
C THR A 34 -17.86 -1.60 7.42
N CYS A 35 -16.84 -0.98 8.00
CA CYS A 35 -15.51 -1.60 8.11
C CYS A 35 -15.68 -2.97 8.78
N ALA A 36 -15.85 -4.01 7.96
CA ALA A 36 -15.88 -5.39 8.38
C ALA A 36 -15.14 -6.20 7.30
N GLY A 37 -13.82 -6.15 7.36
CA GLY A 37 -12.94 -7.09 6.70
C GLY A 37 -11.97 -7.60 7.75
N SER A 38 -12.11 -8.86 8.15
CA SER A 38 -11.24 -9.60 9.06
C SER A 38 -9.89 -9.90 8.39
N THR A 39 -9.21 -8.86 7.93
CA THR A 39 -7.89 -8.89 7.31
C THR A 39 -6.90 -8.32 8.33
N PRO A 40 -5.75 -8.96 8.60
CA PRO A 40 -4.70 -8.35 9.39
C PRO A 40 -4.27 -7.03 8.69
N PRO A 41 -4.12 -5.92 9.43
CA PRO A 41 -3.74 -4.64 8.82
C PRO A 41 -2.35 -4.76 8.19
N THR A 42 -2.19 -4.28 6.96
CA THR A 42 -0.86 -4.21 6.33
C THR A 42 0.03 -3.20 7.07
N PRO A 43 1.36 -3.24 6.90
CA PRO A 43 2.26 -2.21 7.45
C PRO A 43 1.88 -0.79 7.02
N GLU A 44 1.41 -0.60 5.78
CA GLU A 44 0.91 0.68 5.30
C GLU A 44 -0.36 1.10 6.04
N ASP A 45 -1.30 0.18 6.27
CA ASP A 45 -2.53 0.46 7.04
C ASP A 45 -2.21 0.89 8.47
N LEU A 46 -1.18 0.32 9.09
CA LEU A 46 -0.73 0.71 10.43
C LEU A 46 -0.15 2.13 10.42
N LEU A 47 0.62 2.52 9.40
CA LEU A 47 1.15 3.87 9.24
C LEU A 47 0.02 4.88 9.00
N TYR A 48 -0.92 4.59 8.10
CA TYR A 48 -2.11 5.42 7.87
C TYR A 48 -2.96 5.55 9.13
N SER A 49 -3.18 4.45 9.84
CA SER A 49 -3.91 4.42 11.11
C SER A 49 -3.25 5.30 12.16
N GLN A 50 -1.94 5.17 12.34
CA GLN A 50 -1.19 5.87 13.38
C GLN A 50 -1.06 7.38 13.10
N TYR A 51 -0.75 7.77 11.87
CA TYR A 51 -0.39 9.16 11.54
C TYR A 51 -1.52 9.97 10.88
N ILE A 52 -2.55 9.32 10.33
CA ILE A 52 -3.66 10.00 9.64
C ILE A 52 -5.00 9.74 10.33
N TYR A 53 -5.44 8.49 10.43
CA TYR A 53 -6.82 8.19 10.84
C TYR A 53 -7.07 8.42 12.33
N ARG A 54 -6.23 7.88 13.22
CA ARG A 54 -6.42 8.05 14.68
C ARG A 54 -6.32 9.51 15.14
N PRO A 55 -5.34 10.32 14.68
CA PRO A 55 -5.29 11.74 15.03
C PRO A 55 -6.52 12.51 14.56
N LYS A 56 -6.97 12.26 13.31
CA LYS A 56 -8.17 12.87 12.75
C LYS A 56 -9.43 12.48 13.52
N LEU A 57 -9.55 11.21 13.91
CA LEU A 57 -10.68 10.69 14.68
C LEU A 57 -10.80 11.41 16.04
N ARG A 58 -9.70 11.54 16.78
CA ARG A 58 -9.71 12.23 18.09
C ARG A 58 -10.23 13.65 17.99
N ILE A 59 -9.81 14.39 16.96
CA ILE A 59 -10.26 15.77 16.75
C ILE A 59 -11.77 15.82 16.44
N TYR A 60 -12.27 14.89 15.62
CA TYR A 60 -13.70 14.81 15.37
C TYR A 60 -14.50 14.39 16.59
N GLU A 61 -13.98 13.48 17.43
CA GLU A 61 -14.62 13.08 18.68
C GLU A 61 -14.75 14.26 19.65
N GLU A 62 -13.68 15.04 19.83
CA GLU A 62 -13.69 16.26 20.65
C GLU A 62 -14.70 17.30 20.11
N ASP A 63 -14.74 17.51 18.79
CA ASP A 63 -15.67 18.43 18.15
C ASP A 63 -17.13 17.97 18.28
N CYS A 64 -17.38 16.67 18.10
CA CYS A 64 -18.70 16.07 18.30
C CYS A 64 -19.18 16.20 19.75
N GLN A 65 -18.28 16.06 20.72
CA GLN A 65 -18.60 16.27 22.14
C GLN A 65 -18.98 17.73 22.41
N ALA A 66 -18.22 18.69 21.86
CA ALA A 66 -18.53 20.12 22.00
C ALA A 66 -19.88 20.47 21.36
N LEU A 67 -20.15 19.97 20.14
CA LEU A 67 -21.44 20.15 19.47
C LEU A 67 -22.59 19.51 20.24
N SER A 68 -22.37 18.33 20.83
CA SER A 68 -23.40 17.65 21.64
C SER A 68 -23.76 18.47 22.88
N HIS A 69 -22.77 19.05 23.56
CA HIS A 69 -23.01 19.93 24.71
C HIS A 69 -23.83 21.17 24.30
N LEU A 70 -23.47 21.81 23.19
CA LEU A 70 -24.18 22.99 22.68
C LEU A 70 -25.63 22.65 22.26
N ILE A 71 -25.84 21.47 21.66
CA ILE A 71 -27.18 20.96 21.35
C ILE A 71 -27.99 20.78 22.63
N ASP A 72 -27.40 20.23 23.69
CA ASP A 72 -28.10 20.01 24.97
C ASP A 72 -28.46 21.32 25.67
N GLU A 73 -27.62 22.36 25.57
CA GLU A 73 -27.97 23.72 26.00
C GLU A 73 -29.15 24.28 25.17
N LEU A 74 -29.10 24.16 23.84
CA LEU A 74 -30.14 24.66 22.95
C LEU A 74 -31.49 23.95 23.12
N LYS A 75 -31.49 22.64 23.43
CA LYS A 75 -32.71 21.86 23.70
C LYS A 75 -33.53 22.45 24.84
N GLN A 76 -32.92 23.09 25.83
CA GLN A 76 -33.63 23.72 26.95
C GLN A 76 -34.56 24.85 26.47
N TYR A 77 -34.19 25.53 25.39
CA TYR A 77 -34.99 26.62 24.80
C TYR A 77 -36.14 26.12 23.92
N ILE A 78 -36.08 24.88 23.42
CA ILE A 78 -37.18 24.28 22.65
C ILE A 78 -38.43 24.17 23.53
N ASN A 79 -38.27 23.81 24.80
CA ASN A 79 -39.37 23.68 25.76
C ASN A 79 -40.14 25.00 25.99
N ILE A 80 -39.55 26.17 25.68
CA ILE A 80 -40.23 27.46 25.78
C ILE A 80 -41.27 27.62 24.66
N GLN A 81 -41.07 27.00 23.50
CA GLN A 81 -42.03 27.10 22.38
C GLN A 81 -43.38 26.48 22.70
N ASP A 82 -43.41 25.45 23.54
CA ASP A 82 -44.62 24.75 23.97
C ASP A 82 -45.34 25.46 25.13
N GLN A 83 -44.71 26.46 25.75
CA GLN A 83 -45.33 27.23 26.83
C GLN A 83 -46.32 28.28 26.28
N LEU A 84 -47.32 28.62 27.08
CA LEU A 84 -48.28 29.66 26.77
C LEU A 84 -47.60 31.03 26.68
N LEU A 85 -47.91 31.80 25.64
CA LEU A 85 -47.33 33.13 25.45
C LEU A 85 -47.57 34.05 26.66
N VAL A 86 -48.73 33.93 27.30
CA VAL A 86 -49.08 34.68 28.51
C VAL A 86 -48.13 34.40 29.67
N ASN A 87 -47.64 33.17 29.78
CA ASN A 87 -46.73 32.75 30.85
C ASN A 87 -45.28 33.18 30.58
N VAL A 88 -44.89 33.22 29.30
CA VAL A 88 -43.53 33.59 28.87
C VAL A 88 -43.37 35.11 28.78
N ASN A 89 -44.37 35.81 28.23
CA ASN A 89 -44.34 37.25 28.06
C ASN A 89 -45.77 37.84 28.07
N LYS A 90 -46.29 38.05 29.28
CA LYS A 90 -47.64 38.57 29.51
C LYS A 90 -47.88 39.94 28.86
N SER A 91 -46.93 40.87 28.99
CA SER A 91 -47.06 42.23 28.47
C SER A 91 -47.15 42.25 26.94
N LEU A 92 -46.36 41.40 26.27
CA LEU A 92 -46.44 41.23 24.81
C LEU A 92 -47.82 40.72 24.39
N TRP A 93 -48.37 39.71 25.07
CA TRP A 93 -49.69 39.20 24.75
C TRP A 93 -50.80 40.24 24.96
N GLU A 94 -50.76 40.98 26.07
CA GLU A 94 -51.75 42.02 26.38
C GLU A 94 -51.79 43.13 25.32
N VAL A 95 -50.63 43.50 24.78
CA VAL A 95 -50.53 44.49 23.68
C VAL A 95 -50.99 43.87 22.36
N MET A 96 -50.51 42.67 22.03
CA MET A 96 -50.76 42.09 20.71
C MET A 96 -52.22 41.66 20.52
N ARG A 97 -52.95 41.31 21.60
CA ARG A 97 -54.37 40.92 21.49
C ARG A 97 -55.30 42.07 21.07
N THR A 98 -54.89 43.32 21.30
CA THR A 98 -55.66 44.52 20.96
C THR A 98 -55.27 45.11 19.59
N CYS A 99 -54.18 44.61 18.99
CA CYS A 99 -53.75 45.01 17.64
C CYS A 99 -54.73 44.53 16.56
N SER A 100 -54.85 45.34 15.51
CA SER A 100 -55.51 44.97 14.26
C SER A 100 -54.68 43.96 13.44
N ASP A 101 -55.33 43.29 12.49
CA ASP A 101 -54.64 42.36 11.57
C ASP A 101 -53.50 43.03 10.77
N ALA A 102 -53.64 44.33 10.45
CA ALA A 102 -52.60 45.09 9.75
C ALA A 102 -51.37 45.34 10.62
N GLU A 103 -51.57 45.67 11.90
CA GLU A 103 -50.49 45.88 12.87
C GLU A 103 -49.79 44.55 13.21
N LEU A 104 -50.55 43.46 13.36
CA LEU A 104 -49.98 42.12 13.55
C LEU A 104 -49.13 41.69 12.35
N LYS A 105 -49.59 41.95 11.11
CA LYS A 105 -48.78 41.71 9.91
C LYS A 105 -47.50 42.53 9.88
N SER A 106 -47.56 43.81 10.25
CA SER A 106 -46.38 44.67 10.35
C SER A 106 -45.39 44.16 11.39
N PHE A 107 -45.86 43.74 12.56
CA PHE A 107 -45.02 43.15 13.60
C PHE A 107 -44.37 41.84 13.14
N GLY A 108 -45.12 40.97 12.46
CA GLY A 108 -44.58 39.76 11.83
C GLY A 108 -43.50 40.04 10.79
N ALA A 109 -43.60 41.14 10.03
CA ALA A 109 -42.57 41.57 9.09
C ALA A 109 -41.26 41.98 9.80
N GLU A 110 -41.34 42.71 10.91
CA GLU A 110 -40.17 43.07 11.72
C GLU A 110 -39.53 41.83 12.37
N LEU A 111 -40.33 40.90 12.91
CA LEU A 111 -39.81 39.64 13.42
C LEU A 111 -39.10 38.82 12.34
N ASN A 112 -39.59 38.83 11.10
CA ASN A 112 -38.92 38.16 9.98
C ASN A 112 -37.60 38.84 9.60
N LYS A 113 -37.47 40.16 9.72
CA LYS A 113 -36.19 40.86 9.57
C LYS A 113 -35.19 40.42 10.65
N MET A 114 -35.65 40.35 11.90
CA MET A 114 -34.83 39.92 13.03
C MET A 114 -34.42 38.43 12.90
N LYS A 115 -35.34 37.57 12.46
CA LYS A 115 -35.03 36.18 12.09
C LYS A 115 -33.94 36.08 11.02
N SER A 116 -34.03 36.91 9.97
CA SER A 116 -33.02 36.94 8.90
C SER A 116 -31.64 37.34 9.43
N TYR A 117 -31.59 38.32 10.34
CA TYR A 117 -30.36 38.71 11.03
C TYR A 117 -29.75 37.55 11.83
N PHE A 118 -30.51 36.93 12.74
CA PHE A 118 -30.03 35.79 13.54
C PHE A 118 -29.64 34.58 12.69
N THR A 119 -30.31 34.35 11.57
CA THR A 119 -29.94 33.28 10.63
C THR A 119 -28.57 33.55 10.00
N LYS A 120 -28.27 34.81 9.65
CA LYS A 120 -26.95 35.20 9.12
C LYS A 120 -25.87 35.08 10.19
N GLU A 121 -26.16 35.53 11.40
CA GLU A 121 -25.24 35.43 12.53
C GLU A 121 -24.91 33.97 12.87
N SER A 122 -25.92 33.10 12.96
CA SER A 122 -25.73 31.66 13.16
C SER A 122 -24.89 31.00 12.07
N LYS A 123 -25.05 31.41 10.79
CA LYS A 123 -24.19 30.93 9.69
C LYS A 123 -22.74 31.38 9.85
N ILE A 124 -22.51 32.59 10.32
CA ILE A 124 -21.15 33.11 10.58
C ILE A 124 -20.51 32.31 11.72
N LEU A 125 -21.24 32.07 12.82
CA LEU A 125 -20.77 31.26 13.94
C LEU A 125 -20.40 29.84 13.48
N ALA A 126 -21.29 29.16 12.75
CA ALA A 126 -21.02 27.82 12.22
C ALA A 126 -19.81 27.79 11.26
N HIS A 127 -19.62 28.84 10.46
CA HIS A 127 -18.43 28.97 9.61
C HIS A 127 -17.15 29.13 10.43
N ASN A 128 -17.19 29.94 11.50
CA ASN A 128 -16.05 30.14 12.38
C ASN A 128 -15.69 28.85 13.13
N GLU A 129 -16.67 28.12 13.67
CA GLU A 129 -16.46 26.81 14.29
C GLU A 129 -15.84 25.80 13.32
N LYS A 130 -16.36 25.75 12.08
CA LYS A 130 -15.78 24.93 11.00
C LYS A 130 -14.33 25.32 10.69
N ALA A 131 -14.02 26.61 10.66
CA ALA A 131 -12.65 27.08 10.47
C ALA A 131 -11.73 26.67 11.63
N THR A 132 -12.22 26.73 12.87
CA THR A 132 -11.49 26.24 14.05
C THR A 132 -11.22 24.73 13.94
N LEU A 133 -12.21 23.92 13.57
CA LEU A 133 -12.05 22.48 13.33
C LEU A 133 -10.97 22.21 12.26
N TYR A 134 -11.04 22.89 11.12
CA TYR A 134 -10.05 22.72 10.05
C TYR A 134 -8.66 23.17 10.47
N SER A 135 -8.54 24.24 11.26
CA SER A 135 -7.26 24.67 11.80
C SER A 135 -6.65 23.62 12.75
N LYS A 136 -7.46 22.99 13.61
CA LYS A 136 -7.01 21.89 14.48
C LYS A 136 -6.54 20.68 13.67
N LEU A 137 -7.30 20.31 12.64
CA LEU A 137 -6.94 19.21 11.73
C LEU A 137 -5.62 19.47 11.01
N LEU A 138 -5.42 20.69 10.51
CA LEU A 138 -4.19 21.09 9.84
C LEU A 138 -3.00 21.05 10.79
N GLN A 139 -3.15 21.63 11.98
CA GLN A 139 -2.09 21.62 13.00
C GLN A 139 -1.70 20.19 13.37
N SER A 140 -2.68 19.32 13.61
CA SER A 140 -2.42 17.91 13.92
C SER A 140 -1.70 17.20 12.77
N ALA A 141 -2.12 17.42 11.52
CA ALA A 141 -1.45 16.85 10.35
C ALA A 141 0.01 17.31 10.24
N GLN A 142 0.28 18.60 10.48
CA GLN A 142 1.64 19.14 10.51
C GLN A 142 2.49 18.52 11.63
N GLU A 143 1.93 18.36 12.83
CA GLU A 143 2.61 17.69 13.94
C GLU A 143 2.92 16.21 13.64
N GLN A 144 1.99 15.48 13.02
CA GLN A 144 2.22 14.08 12.64
C GLN A 144 3.26 13.96 11.51
N GLN A 145 3.22 14.86 10.53
CA GLN A 145 4.23 14.94 9.47
C GLN A 145 5.62 15.19 10.06
N GLY A 146 5.77 16.13 11.00
CA GLY A 146 7.04 16.39 11.68
C GLY A 146 7.56 15.18 12.47
N LYS A 147 6.67 14.44 13.14
CA LYS A 147 7.02 13.18 13.83
C LYS A 147 7.43 12.06 12.87
N LEU A 148 6.82 11.98 11.70
CA LEU A 148 7.18 10.99 10.68
C LEU A 148 8.54 11.34 10.06
N GLN A 149 8.75 12.61 9.72
CA GLN A 149 9.99 13.10 9.14
C GLN A 149 11.19 12.84 10.05
N SER A 150 11.08 13.15 11.36
CA SER A 150 12.17 12.88 12.31
C SER A 150 12.47 11.40 12.49
N ARG A 151 11.47 10.52 12.31
CA ARG A 151 11.70 9.06 12.29
C ARG A 151 12.41 8.60 11.02
N ILE A 152 12.04 9.17 9.86
CA ILE A 152 12.71 8.88 8.59
C ILE A 152 14.18 9.30 8.67
N GLU A 153 14.46 10.49 9.20
CA GLU A 153 15.83 10.97 9.42
C GLU A 153 16.64 10.03 10.32
N LYS A 154 16.04 9.56 11.43
CA LYS A 154 16.70 8.60 12.32
C LYS A 154 16.98 7.25 11.62
N VAL A 155 16.10 6.78 10.75
CA VAL A 155 16.32 5.55 9.98
C VAL A 155 17.43 5.76 8.95
N ASP A 156 17.49 6.92 8.30
CA ASP A 156 18.54 7.27 7.34
C ASP A 156 19.92 7.37 8.01
N GLU A 157 20.00 7.90 9.23
CA GLU A 157 21.22 7.89 10.04
C GLU A 157 21.70 6.46 10.35
N LEU A 158 20.80 5.58 10.78
CA LEU A 158 21.12 4.18 11.06
C LEU A 158 21.56 3.42 9.79
N LEU A 159 20.95 3.72 8.65
CA LEU A 159 21.34 3.13 7.36
C LEU A 159 22.77 3.54 6.97
N LYS A 160 23.12 4.83 7.11
CA LYS A 160 24.50 5.30 6.87
C LYS A 160 25.52 4.64 7.78
N GLU A 161 25.18 4.44 9.05
CA GLU A 161 26.02 3.72 10.00
C GLU A 161 26.24 2.26 9.56
N ALA A 162 25.17 1.57 9.15
CA ALA A 162 25.25 0.20 8.64
C ALA A 162 26.09 0.09 7.35
N GLU A 163 25.94 1.03 6.42
CA GLU A 163 26.77 1.09 5.19
C GLU A 163 28.25 1.30 5.53
N SER A 164 28.56 2.18 6.49
CA SER A 164 29.93 2.39 6.97
C SER A 164 30.54 1.12 7.56
N CYS A 165 29.77 0.37 8.36
CA CYS A 165 30.18 -0.93 8.89
C CYS A 165 30.44 -1.96 7.79
N LEU A 166 29.59 -2.01 6.76
CA LEU A 166 29.79 -2.90 5.60
C LEU A 166 31.08 -2.59 4.86
N VAL A 167 31.37 -1.32 4.59
CA VAL A 167 32.62 -0.89 3.94
C VAL A 167 33.84 -1.27 4.78
N ALA A 168 33.77 -1.09 6.11
CA ALA A 168 34.85 -1.49 7.01
C ALA A 168 35.09 -3.02 6.97
N LEU A 169 34.02 -3.82 6.97
CA LEU A 169 34.10 -5.28 6.85
C LEU A 169 34.69 -5.73 5.52
N GLU A 170 34.31 -5.10 4.41
CA GLU A 170 34.87 -5.37 3.09
C GLU A 170 36.37 -5.04 3.02
N ALA A 171 36.79 -3.93 3.63
CA ALA A 171 38.21 -3.57 3.73
C ALA A 171 39.02 -4.59 4.56
N VAL A 172 38.48 -5.06 5.69
CA VAL A 172 39.10 -6.13 6.49
C VAL A 172 39.21 -7.42 5.68
N ARG A 173 38.14 -7.80 4.97
CA ARG A 173 38.14 -8.99 4.09
C ARG A 173 39.20 -8.88 2.99
N ALA A 174 39.33 -7.72 2.36
CA ALA A 174 40.35 -7.47 1.35
C ALA A 174 41.78 -7.50 1.94
N GLY A 175 41.99 -6.94 3.13
CA GLY A 175 43.27 -6.99 3.84
C GLY A 175 43.70 -8.41 4.23
N VAL A 176 42.75 -9.22 4.71
CA VAL A 176 42.98 -10.65 5.01
C VAL A 176 43.30 -11.42 3.73
N ALA A 177 42.54 -11.21 2.64
CA ALA A 177 42.84 -11.83 1.35
C ALA A 177 44.23 -11.45 0.81
N ALA A 178 44.65 -10.20 0.98
CA ALA A 178 45.97 -9.72 0.59
C ALA A 178 47.10 -10.40 1.40
N LEU A 179 46.92 -10.57 2.71
CA LEU A 179 47.87 -11.27 3.59
C LEU A 179 48.08 -12.74 3.19
N PHE A 180 47.01 -13.43 2.78
CA PHE A 180 47.08 -14.80 2.26
C PHE A 180 47.67 -14.89 0.85
N SER A 181 47.64 -13.81 0.07
CA SER A 181 48.22 -13.77 -1.28
C SER A 181 49.71 -13.38 -1.32
N HIS A 182 50.23 -12.64 -0.33
CA HIS A 182 51.59 -12.06 -0.39
C HIS A 182 52.61 -12.54 0.64
N SER A 183 52.29 -13.44 1.58
CA SER A 183 53.28 -13.86 2.57
C SER A 183 52.88 -15.12 3.32
N PHE A 184 53.10 -16.29 2.70
CA PHE A 184 53.08 -17.56 3.44
C PHE A 184 54.25 -18.50 3.13
N PHE A 185 55.30 -18.05 2.45
CA PHE A 185 56.41 -18.93 2.03
C PHE A 185 57.87 -18.49 2.30
N PRO A 186 58.24 -17.23 2.63
CA PRO A 186 59.65 -16.93 2.98
C PRO A 186 60.01 -16.93 4.47
N PHE A 187 59.04 -16.92 5.40
CA PHE A 187 59.34 -16.76 6.83
C PHE A 187 59.80 -18.05 7.55
N LEU A 188 59.58 -19.22 6.94
CA LEU A 188 60.00 -20.51 7.53
C LEU A 188 61.48 -20.86 7.31
N LEU A 189 62.22 -20.07 6.51
CA LEU A 189 63.65 -20.32 6.21
C LEU A 189 64.62 -19.41 6.96
N GLU A 190 64.16 -18.33 7.61
CA GLU A 190 65.00 -17.40 8.38
C GLU A 190 65.04 -17.68 9.90
N LEU A 191 64.38 -18.76 10.35
CA LEU A 191 64.37 -19.14 11.77
C LEU A 191 65.58 -20.00 12.18
N GLU A 192 66.39 -20.49 11.23
CA GLU A 192 67.59 -21.29 11.53
C GLU A 192 68.86 -20.45 11.73
N SER A 193 68.90 -19.18 11.30
CA SER A 193 70.10 -18.34 11.39
C SER A 193 70.21 -17.50 12.66
N LEU A 194 69.15 -17.39 13.47
CA LEU A 194 69.11 -16.55 14.68
C LEU A 194 69.47 -17.29 15.97
N LYS A 195 69.88 -18.56 15.87
CA LYS A 195 70.29 -19.36 17.05
C LYS A 195 71.75 -19.18 17.46
N ALA A 196 72.54 -18.47 16.65
CA ALA A 196 73.97 -18.22 16.91
C ALA A 196 74.26 -16.82 17.49
N GLN A 197 73.26 -15.92 17.55
CA GLN A 197 73.43 -14.53 18.00
C GLN A 197 72.83 -14.27 19.40
N GLU A 198 72.29 -15.30 20.06
CA GLU A 198 71.68 -15.21 21.39
C GLU A 198 72.68 -15.40 22.54
N GLU A 199 73.79 -16.12 22.32
CA GLU A 199 74.76 -16.46 23.38
C GLU A 199 75.66 -15.30 23.84
N GLU A 200 75.71 -14.18 23.11
CA GLU A 200 76.54 -13.01 23.46
C GLU A 200 75.77 -11.94 24.25
N LEU A 201 74.43 -11.90 24.17
CA LEU A 201 73.59 -10.83 24.74
C LEU A 201 72.96 -11.16 26.10
N GLN A 202 73.06 -12.42 26.56
CA GLN A 202 72.49 -12.86 27.83
C GLN A 202 73.29 -12.48 29.10
N ARG A 203 74.44 -11.80 29.00
CA ARG A 203 75.26 -11.46 30.19
C ARG A 203 75.30 -9.99 30.61
N GLY A 204 74.71 -9.07 29.85
CA GLY A 204 74.79 -7.63 30.14
C GLY A 204 73.48 -6.93 30.55
N LEU A 205 72.32 -7.47 30.19
CA LEU A 205 71.06 -6.71 30.19
C LEU A 205 69.99 -7.19 31.20
N VAL A 206 70.32 -8.16 32.06
CA VAL A 206 69.34 -8.78 32.98
C VAL A 206 69.08 -7.94 34.24
N ALA A 207 69.95 -6.98 34.57
CA ALA A 207 69.82 -6.18 35.78
C ALA A 207 69.20 -4.77 35.59
N PHE A 208 69.08 -4.27 34.34
CA PHE A 208 68.72 -2.85 34.12
C PHE A 208 67.30 -2.62 33.58
N LEU A 209 66.60 -3.64 33.05
CA LEU A 209 65.31 -3.44 32.35
C LEU A 209 64.12 -4.22 32.95
N THR A 210 64.28 -4.90 34.08
CA THR A 210 63.28 -5.83 34.63
C THR A 210 62.23 -5.22 35.55
N GLY A 211 62.26 -3.90 35.83
CA GLY A 211 61.29 -3.26 36.73
C GLY A 211 60.16 -2.47 36.04
N GLY A 212 60.50 -1.56 35.12
CA GLY A 212 59.54 -0.58 34.58
C GLY A 212 58.77 -1.04 33.33
N LEU A 213 59.45 -1.74 32.40
CA LEU A 213 58.84 -2.21 31.15
C LEU A 213 57.89 -3.40 31.37
N HIS A 214 58.18 -4.24 32.35
CA HIS A 214 57.35 -5.41 32.70
C HIS A 214 55.99 -5.00 33.29
N LEU A 215 55.96 -3.95 34.12
CA LEU A 215 54.71 -3.40 34.66
C LEU A 215 53.86 -2.72 33.57
N MET A 216 54.49 -2.00 32.64
CA MET A 216 53.78 -1.35 31.53
C MET A 216 53.19 -2.37 30.55
N TRP A 217 53.93 -3.45 30.26
CA TRP A 217 53.45 -4.55 29.41
C TRP A 217 52.31 -5.33 30.07
N LEU A 218 52.38 -5.60 31.39
CA LEU A 218 51.29 -6.22 32.14
C LEU A 218 49.99 -5.39 32.13
N VAL A 219 50.10 -4.06 32.29
CA VAL A 219 48.91 -3.18 32.23
C VAL A 219 48.30 -3.15 30.82
N TYR A 220 49.14 -3.17 29.77
CA TYR A 220 48.67 -3.25 28.39
C TYR A 220 47.95 -4.58 28.12
N LEU A 221 48.56 -5.71 28.52
CA LEU A 221 47.96 -7.03 28.34
C LEU A 221 46.66 -7.20 29.12
N CYS A 222 46.59 -6.69 30.36
CA CYS A 222 45.37 -6.76 31.17
C CYS A 222 44.23 -5.93 30.56
N ARG A 223 44.55 -4.82 29.90
CA ARG A 223 43.55 -4.00 29.21
C ARG A 223 43.06 -4.70 27.94
N GLU A 224 43.97 -5.26 27.16
CA GLU A 224 43.66 -5.99 25.94
C GLU A 224 42.82 -7.25 26.23
N LEU A 225 43.11 -7.96 27.33
CA LEU A 225 42.30 -9.08 27.81
C LEU A 225 40.90 -8.65 28.26
N LEU A 226 40.79 -7.51 28.94
CA LEU A 226 39.49 -6.97 29.38
C LEU A 226 38.65 -6.53 28.18
N ASP A 227 39.26 -5.86 27.20
CA ASP A 227 38.61 -5.45 25.97
C ASP A 227 38.12 -6.69 25.19
N LEU A 228 38.95 -7.74 25.08
CA LEU A 228 38.55 -9.02 24.46
C LEU A 228 37.40 -9.72 25.20
N GLU A 229 37.39 -9.66 26.53
CA GLU A 229 36.34 -10.27 27.36
C GLU A 229 35.01 -9.53 27.15
N THR A 230 35.04 -8.20 27.04
CA THR A 230 33.84 -7.40 26.72
C THR A 230 33.33 -7.64 25.30
N GLU A 231 34.20 -7.79 24.31
CA GLU A 231 33.80 -8.14 22.93
C GLU A 231 33.17 -9.54 22.87
N ASN A 232 33.72 -10.50 23.62
CA ASN A 232 33.18 -11.86 23.68
C ASN A 232 31.80 -11.89 24.36
N GLU A 233 31.59 -11.14 25.45
CA GLU A 233 30.28 -10.98 26.09
C GLU A 233 29.25 -10.35 25.13
N GLN A 234 29.67 -9.35 24.36
CA GLN A 234 28.81 -8.68 23.38
C GLN A 234 28.43 -9.61 22.22
N MET A 235 29.40 -10.37 21.70
CA MET A 235 29.16 -11.38 20.66
C MET A 235 28.23 -12.49 21.15
N LEU A 236 28.36 -12.92 22.41
CA LEU A 236 27.50 -13.93 23.01
C LEU A 236 26.07 -13.42 23.21
N ALA A 237 25.91 -12.13 23.54
CA ALA A 237 24.59 -11.48 23.59
C ALA A 237 23.93 -11.37 22.21
N GLU A 238 24.70 -11.00 21.18
CA GLU A 238 24.21 -10.98 19.79
C GLU A 238 23.84 -12.38 19.29
N MET A 239 24.65 -13.38 19.58
CA MET A 239 24.37 -14.77 19.23
C MET A 239 23.07 -15.26 19.89
N ASN A 240 22.85 -14.94 21.17
CA ASN A 240 21.60 -15.26 21.86
C ASN A 240 20.38 -14.55 21.23
N GLN A 241 20.51 -13.28 20.84
CA GLN A 241 19.43 -12.56 20.13
C GLN A 241 19.14 -13.17 18.76
N LEU A 242 20.17 -13.57 18.01
CA LEU A 242 19.99 -14.24 16.73
C LEU A 242 19.34 -15.60 16.88
N GLN A 243 19.70 -16.35 17.92
CA GLN A 243 19.12 -17.66 18.21
C GLN A 243 17.65 -17.54 18.65
N GLU A 244 17.29 -16.48 19.38
CA GLU A 244 15.90 -16.18 19.75
C GLU A 244 15.07 -15.74 18.53
N LYS A 245 15.65 -14.94 17.62
CA LYS A 245 15.04 -14.60 16.33
C LYS A 245 14.84 -15.82 15.44
N GLU A 246 15.84 -16.70 15.36
CA GLU A 246 15.75 -17.96 14.62
C GLU A 246 14.62 -18.83 15.17
N LYS A 247 14.54 -18.96 16.49
CA LYS A 247 13.45 -19.70 17.16
C LYS A 247 12.09 -19.08 16.87
N SER A 248 11.97 -17.75 16.94
CA SER A 248 10.74 -17.02 16.61
C SER A 248 10.31 -17.22 15.15
N CYS A 249 11.26 -17.16 14.21
CA CYS A 249 11.01 -17.42 12.79
C CYS A 249 10.59 -18.88 12.54
N ARG A 250 11.23 -19.83 13.23
CA ARG A 250 10.89 -21.25 13.16
C ARG A 250 9.49 -21.53 13.73
N GLU A 251 9.16 -20.94 14.88
CA GLU A 251 7.82 -21.04 15.48
C GLU A 251 6.74 -20.39 14.60
N LEU A 252 7.07 -19.31 13.87
CA LEU A 252 6.19 -18.73 12.86
C LEU A 252 5.97 -19.71 11.69
N LEU A 253 7.04 -20.27 11.13
CA LEU A 253 6.96 -21.26 10.05
C LEU A 253 6.14 -22.50 10.46
N GLU A 254 6.41 -23.05 11.65
CA GLU A 254 5.66 -24.20 12.19
C GLU A 254 4.18 -23.86 12.46
N ARG A 255 3.86 -22.62 12.89
CA ARG A 255 2.46 -22.18 13.02
C ARG A 255 1.74 -22.05 11.68
N TYR A 256 2.47 -21.71 10.61
CA TYR A 256 1.92 -21.66 9.25
C TYR A 256 1.77 -23.07 8.64
N GLU A 257 2.68 -24.01 8.93
CA GLU A 257 2.58 -25.41 8.48
C GLU A 257 1.53 -26.23 9.24
N LEU A 258 1.28 -25.96 10.53
CA LEU A 258 0.27 -26.66 11.34
C LEU A 258 -1.18 -26.19 11.12
N MET A 259 -1.41 -25.23 10.22
CA MET A 259 -2.74 -24.75 9.83
C MET A 259 -3.27 -25.42 8.56
N VAL A 260 -2.79 -26.63 8.23
CA VAL A 260 -3.38 -27.47 7.17
C VAL A 260 -4.60 -28.22 7.73
N PHE A 261 -5.79 -27.64 7.50
CA PHE A 261 -7.13 -28.23 7.36
C PHE A 261 -8.16 -27.18 7.88
N PRO A 262 -8.87 -26.40 7.03
CA PRO A 262 -9.10 -26.50 5.57
C PRO A 262 -8.20 -25.53 4.76
N PRO A 263 -8.13 -25.64 3.42
CA PRO A 263 -7.02 -25.08 2.64
C PRO A 263 -7.05 -23.54 2.59
N PRO A 264 -5.92 -22.86 2.89
CA PRO A 264 -5.80 -21.42 2.74
C PRO A 264 -5.45 -21.06 1.28
N LEU A 265 -6.17 -20.06 0.76
CA LEU A 265 -6.03 -19.38 -0.55
C LEU A 265 -4.67 -18.65 -0.78
N PHE A 266 -3.60 -19.03 -0.10
CA PHE A 266 -2.29 -18.41 -0.24
C PHE A 266 -1.21 -19.48 -0.42
N SER A 267 -1.18 -20.04 -1.62
CA SER A 267 0.03 -20.65 -2.16
C SER A 267 1.05 -19.54 -2.48
N PHE A 268 2.29 -19.68 -2.01
CA PHE A 268 3.41 -18.81 -2.40
C PHE A 268 3.88 -19.07 -3.85
N THR A 269 3.33 -20.10 -4.50
CA THR A 269 3.58 -20.45 -5.90
C THR A 269 2.35 -20.13 -6.75
N GLU A 270 2.55 -19.58 -7.96
CA GLU A 270 1.47 -19.28 -8.92
C GLU A 270 0.79 -20.56 -9.48
N TRP A 271 1.21 -21.73 -9.02
CA TRP A 271 0.68 -23.04 -9.37
C TRP A 271 0.40 -23.91 -8.15
N GLU A 272 -0.53 -24.84 -8.34
CA GLU A 272 -0.89 -25.90 -7.40
C GLU A 272 -0.68 -27.27 -8.07
N ILE A 273 -0.21 -28.26 -7.31
CA ILE A 273 -0.07 -29.64 -7.80
C ILE A 273 -1.40 -30.36 -7.56
N THR A 274 -2.04 -30.81 -8.63
CA THR A 274 -3.31 -31.55 -8.56
C THR A 274 -3.11 -33.05 -8.66
N GLU A 275 -2.08 -33.49 -9.38
CA GLU A 275 -1.68 -34.89 -9.46
C GLU A 275 -0.16 -35.03 -9.41
N TRP A 276 0.33 -35.97 -8.61
CA TRP A 276 1.73 -36.37 -8.62
C TRP A 276 1.83 -37.89 -8.56
N SER A 277 2.12 -38.52 -9.70
CA SER A 277 2.18 -39.97 -9.86
C SER A 277 3.49 -40.42 -10.50
N GLU A 278 3.74 -41.74 -10.49
CA GLU A 278 4.92 -42.32 -11.14
C GLU A 278 5.00 -41.99 -12.62
N GLN A 279 3.86 -41.73 -13.29
CA GLN A 279 3.82 -41.53 -14.73
C GLN A 279 3.68 -40.06 -15.12
N GLN A 280 3.08 -39.23 -14.28
CA GLN A 280 2.83 -37.83 -14.61
C GLN A 280 2.73 -36.91 -13.38
N GLY A 281 3.00 -35.63 -13.59
CA GLY A 281 2.70 -34.55 -12.66
C GLY A 281 1.79 -33.52 -13.34
N VAL A 282 0.71 -33.14 -12.67
CA VAL A 282 -0.26 -32.16 -13.17
C VAL A 282 -0.21 -30.92 -12.29
N PHE A 283 -0.01 -29.78 -12.93
CA PHE A 283 0.13 -28.47 -12.29
C PHE A 283 -0.94 -27.53 -12.84
N ASN A 284 -1.67 -26.88 -11.94
CA ASN A 284 -2.70 -25.91 -12.30
C ASN A 284 -2.21 -24.50 -12.04
N PHE A 285 -2.49 -23.58 -12.97
CA PHE A 285 -2.18 -22.16 -12.89
C PHE A 285 -3.46 -21.32 -13.03
N LEU A 286 -3.43 -20.07 -12.54
CA LEU A 286 -4.56 -19.13 -12.63
C LEU A 286 -5.90 -19.71 -12.17
N TYR A 287 -5.97 -20.18 -10.92
CA TYR A 287 -7.22 -20.71 -10.34
C TYR A 287 -7.83 -21.83 -11.21
N ASP A 288 -7.04 -22.83 -11.56
CA ASP A 288 -7.42 -24.00 -12.36
C ASP A 288 -7.82 -23.72 -13.82
N SER A 289 -7.55 -22.53 -14.36
CA SER A 289 -7.88 -22.19 -15.76
C SER A 289 -6.83 -22.64 -16.78
N ILE A 290 -5.62 -22.97 -16.33
CA ILE A 290 -4.55 -23.50 -17.17
C ILE A 290 -3.96 -24.74 -16.50
N GLU A 291 -3.95 -25.84 -17.22
CA GLU A 291 -3.37 -27.10 -16.77
C GLU A 291 -2.06 -27.37 -17.51
N LEU A 292 -1.02 -27.73 -16.77
CA LEU A 292 0.25 -28.24 -17.29
C LEU A 292 0.40 -29.71 -16.88
N THR A 293 0.40 -30.58 -17.87
CA THR A 293 0.63 -32.01 -17.70
C THR A 293 2.05 -32.37 -18.12
N VAL A 294 2.82 -32.89 -17.17
CA VAL A 294 4.21 -33.33 -17.33
C VAL A 294 4.26 -34.86 -17.27
N VAL A 295 4.61 -35.52 -18.37
CA VAL A 295 4.70 -36.98 -18.43
C VAL A 295 6.15 -37.42 -18.22
N PHE A 296 6.38 -38.28 -17.23
CA PHE A 296 7.70 -38.77 -16.87
C PHE A 296 8.09 -40.01 -17.68
N GLY A 297 9.40 -40.15 -17.93
CA GLY A 297 9.98 -41.37 -18.50
C GLY A 297 9.97 -42.54 -17.52
N PRO A 298 10.32 -43.75 -17.97
CA PRO A 298 10.37 -44.93 -17.11
C PRO A 298 11.28 -44.69 -15.89
N PRO A 299 10.94 -45.26 -14.71
CA PRO A 299 11.74 -45.11 -13.51
C PRO A 299 13.15 -45.67 -13.71
N ILE A 300 14.14 -45.03 -13.09
CA ILE A 300 15.53 -45.48 -13.11
C ILE A 300 15.67 -46.60 -12.07
N ASP A 301 16.35 -47.70 -12.42
CA ASP A 301 16.49 -48.88 -11.54
C ASP A 301 17.05 -48.50 -10.16
N GLY A 302 16.23 -48.69 -9.12
CA GLY A 302 16.59 -48.43 -7.72
C GLY A 302 16.20 -47.06 -7.16
N ASP A 303 15.55 -46.19 -7.96
CA ASP A 303 15.08 -44.87 -7.52
C ASP A 303 13.79 -44.97 -6.69
N VAL A 304 13.75 -44.23 -5.57
CA VAL A 304 12.54 -44.02 -4.78
C VAL A 304 11.86 -42.77 -5.33
N PHE A 305 10.65 -42.96 -5.84
CA PHE A 305 9.82 -41.98 -6.54
C PHE A 305 10.15 -40.49 -6.25
N GLY A 306 10.84 -39.84 -7.19
CA GLY A 306 11.05 -38.39 -7.20
C GLY A 306 12.32 -37.88 -6.52
N GLU A 307 13.19 -38.77 -6.03
CA GLU A 307 14.47 -38.37 -5.43
C GLU A 307 15.56 -38.08 -6.46
N ASP A 308 15.57 -38.77 -7.62
CA ASP A 308 16.58 -38.52 -8.66
C ASP A 308 16.17 -37.40 -9.65
N PRO A 309 16.85 -36.23 -9.64
CA PRO A 309 16.58 -35.13 -10.58
C PRO A 309 16.97 -35.45 -12.03
N SER A 310 17.64 -36.57 -12.29
CA SER A 310 18.08 -37.00 -13.62
C SER A 310 16.96 -37.63 -14.47
N ARG A 311 15.78 -37.87 -13.88
CA ARG A 311 14.63 -38.49 -14.57
C ARG A 311 14.20 -37.70 -15.80
N LYS A 312 14.03 -38.38 -16.94
CA LYS A 312 13.67 -37.77 -18.23
C LYS A 312 12.18 -37.38 -18.27
N ILE A 313 11.87 -36.24 -18.88
CA ILE A 313 10.50 -35.85 -19.21
C ILE A 313 10.19 -36.23 -20.68
N VAL A 314 9.06 -36.89 -20.89
CA VAL A 314 8.62 -37.39 -22.21
C VAL A 314 7.79 -36.34 -22.94
N SER A 315 6.91 -35.65 -22.23
CA SER A 315 6.09 -34.57 -22.79
C SER A 315 5.71 -33.54 -21.73
N LEU A 316 5.59 -32.28 -22.16
CA LEU A 316 4.91 -31.21 -21.43
C LEU A 316 3.79 -30.69 -22.31
N ASN A 317 2.56 -30.75 -21.80
CA ASN A 317 1.36 -30.30 -22.51
C ASN A 317 0.65 -29.23 -21.68
N PHE A 318 0.16 -28.19 -22.35
CA PHE A 318 -0.61 -27.12 -21.75
C PHE A 318 -2.04 -27.14 -22.29
N GLU A 319 -3.02 -27.11 -21.40
CA GLU A 319 -4.44 -27.09 -21.76
C GLU A 319 -5.15 -25.90 -21.12
N SER A 320 -6.04 -25.29 -21.90
CA SER A 320 -6.94 -24.23 -21.43
C SER A 320 -8.21 -24.87 -20.90
N LEU A 321 -8.55 -24.58 -19.65
CA LEU A 321 -9.79 -25.04 -19.01
C LEU A 321 -10.81 -23.89 -18.86
N LEU A 322 -10.54 -22.72 -19.45
CA LEU A 322 -11.43 -21.57 -19.39
C LEU A 322 -12.53 -21.71 -20.46
N ASP A 323 -13.78 -21.49 -20.05
CA ASP A 323 -14.89 -21.35 -20.98
C ASP A 323 -14.88 -19.94 -21.58
N GLU A 324 -14.44 -19.81 -22.84
CA GLU A 324 -14.38 -18.52 -23.54
C GLU A 324 -15.74 -17.85 -23.74
N GLU A 325 -16.86 -18.60 -23.71
CA GLU A 325 -18.20 -18.02 -23.90
C GLU A 325 -18.77 -17.42 -22.60
N GLU A 326 -18.45 -18.01 -21.45
CA GLU A 326 -18.91 -17.55 -20.13
C GLU A 326 -17.92 -16.62 -19.41
N ALA A 327 -16.63 -16.67 -19.75
CA ALA A 327 -15.60 -15.93 -19.04
C ALA A 327 -15.59 -14.41 -19.36
N PRO A 328 -15.17 -13.56 -18.39
CA PRO A 328 -14.95 -12.14 -18.64
C PRO A 328 -13.91 -11.90 -19.76
N PRO A 329 -14.08 -10.85 -20.58
CA PRO A 329 -13.12 -10.51 -21.64
C PRO A 329 -11.69 -10.28 -21.12
N SER A 330 -11.53 -9.80 -19.88
CA SER A 330 -10.25 -9.65 -19.19
C SER A 330 -9.56 -11.02 -19.00
N SER A 331 -10.30 -12.03 -18.54
CA SER A 331 -9.79 -13.39 -18.33
C SER A 331 -9.40 -14.06 -19.65
N CYS A 332 -10.24 -13.92 -20.68
CA CYS A 332 -9.95 -14.44 -22.01
C CYS A 332 -8.67 -13.82 -22.60
N LEU A 333 -8.49 -12.50 -22.44
CA LEU A 333 -7.27 -11.80 -22.87
C LEU A 333 -6.03 -12.33 -22.13
N VAL A 334 -6.09 -12.43 -20.80
CA VAL A 334 -4.98 -12.93 -19.97
C VAL A 334 -4.54 -14.31 -20.43
N GLN A 335 -5.49 -15.21 -20.62
CA GLN A 335 -5.19 -16.57 -21.03
C GLN A 335 -4.59 -16.62 -22.44
N ARG A 336 -5.13 -15.87 -23.40
CA ARG A 336 -4.58 -15.78 -24.76
C ARG A 336 -3.14 -15.29 -24.76
N LEU A 337 -2.80 -14.30 -23.94
CA LEU A 337 -1.41 -13.82 -23.81
C LEU A 337 -0.47 -14.88 -23.22
N ILE A 338 -0.95 -15.67 -22.26
CA ILE A 338 -0.15 -16.76 -21.69
C ILE A 338 0.07 -17.87 -22.72
N PHE A 339 -0.96 -18.26 -23.47
CA PHE A 339 -0.80 -19.25 -24.55
C PHE A 339 0.07 -18.73 -25.68
N GLN A 340 -0.02 -17.45 -26.02
CA GLN A 340 0.90 -16.82 -26.97
C GLN A 340 2.36 -16.93 -26.51
N PHE A 341 2.64 -16.78 -25.20
CA PHE A 341 3.97 -17.03 -24.65
C PHE A 341 4.36 -18.50 -24.79
N ILE A 342 3.49 -19.40 -24.34
CA ILE A 342 3.74 -20.85 -24.38
C ILE A 342 4.08 -21.32 -25.80
N GLU A 343 3.30 -20.88 -26.79
CA GLU A 343 3.54 -21.20 -28.20
C GLU A 343 4.82 -20.56 -28.74
N SER A 344 5.13 -19.32 -28.34
CA SER A 344 6.36 -18.62 -28.78
C SER A 344 7.65 -19.28 -28.30
N GLN A 345 7.59 -20.03 -27.19
CA GLN A 345 8.75 -20.71 -26.63
C GLN A 345 9.14 -21.99 -27.40
N GLY A 346 8.33 -22.45 -28.36
CA GLY A 346 8.62 -23.61 -29.19
C GLY A 346 8.48 -24.94 -28.43
N CYS A 347 9.39 -25.89 -28.66
CA CYS A 347 9.33 -27.22 -28.05
C CYS A 347 9.79 -27.20 -26.58
N TRP A 348 8.83 -27.13 -25.64
CA TRP A 348 9.09 -27.19 -24.20
C TRP A 348 9.86 -28.43 -23.76
N GLN A 349 9.73 -29.55 -24.49
CA GLN A 349 10.48 -30.78 -24.27
C GLN A 349 12.01 -30.59 -24.42
N GLU A 350 12.45 -29.70 -25.30
CA GLU A 350 13.88 -29.41 -25.48
C GLU A 350 14.43 -28.54 -24.34
N LYS A 351 13.58 -27.67 -23.77
CA LYS A 351 13.91 -26.81 -22.63
C LYS A 351 13.86 -27.53 -21.30
N CYS A 352 13.06 -28.59 -21.21
CA CYS A 352 12.87 -29.39 -20.01
C CYS A 352 13.11 -30.88 -20.29
N PRO A 353 14.35 -31.28 -20.60
CA PRO A 353 14.63 -32.68 -20.93
C PRO A 353 14.55 -33.59 -19.69
N THR A 354 14.80 -33.05 -18.49
CA THR A 354 14.83 -33.79 -17.22
C THR A 354 14.11 -33.04 -16.11
N LEU A 355 13.74 -33.77 -15.05
CA LEU A 355 13.06 -33.26 -13.86
C LEU A 355 13.82 -32.10 -13.20
N TYR A 356 15.16 -32.10 -13.27
CA TYR A 356 16.00 -31.00 -12.80
C TYR A 356 15.61 -29.62 -13.34
N TYR A 357 15.15 -29.55 -14.60
CA TYR A 357 14.78 -28.30 -15.25
C TYR A 357 13.31 -27.90 -15.02
N LEU A 358 12.51 -28.78 -14.41
CA LEU A 358 11.09 -28.53 -14.17
C LEU A 358 10.85 -27.30 -13.27
N PRO A 359 11.59 -27.09 -12.15
CA PRO A 359 11.42 -25.88 -11.33
C PRO A 359 11.67 -24.59 -12.11
N GLN A 360 12.64 -24.60 -13.05
CA GLN A 360 12.94 -23.42 -13.87
C GLN A 360 11.79 -23.12 -14.84
N VAL A 361 11.24 -24.15 -15.50
CA VAL A 361 10.08 -23.99 -16.38
C VAL A 361 8.87 -23.49 -15.62
N LEU A 362 8.58 -24.08 -14.45
CA LEU A 362 7.50 -23.63 -13.59
C LEU A 362 7.69 -22.17 -13.17
N HIS A 363 8.93 -21.74 -12.87
CA HIS A 363 9.25 -20.36 -12.55
C HIS A 363 9.01 -19.40 -13.73
N ASP A 364 9.51 -19.74 -14.92
CA ASP A 364 9.37 -18.91 -16.11
C ASP A 364 7.89 -18.69 -16.48
N ILE A 365 7.08 -19.75 -16.37
CA ILE A 365 5.63 -19.68 -16.61
C ILE A 365 4.93 -18.88 -15.52
N SER A 366 5.29 -19.12 -14.25
CA SER A 366 4.74 -18.36 -13.11
C SER A 366 4.94 -16.85 -13.28
N LEU A 367 6.11 -16.43 -13.77
CA LEU A 367 6.42 -15.03 -14.00
C LEU A 367 5.50 -14.39 -15.07
N VAL A 368 5.23 -15.11 -16.15
CA VAL A 368 4.32 -14.64 -17.21
C VAL A 368 2.88 -14.64 -16.74
N VAL A 369 2.46 -15.70 -16.07
CA VAL A 369 1.14 -15.84 -15.45
C VAL A 369 0.86 -14.68 -14.49
N SER A 370 1.81 -14.39 -13.58
CA SER A 370 1.68 -13.30 -12.60
C SER A 370 1.54 -11.93 -13.27
N ARG A 371 2.35 -11.66 -14.32
CA ARG A 371 2.28 -10.40 -15.07
C ARG A 371 0.96 -10.24 -15.82
N CYS A 372 0.48 -11.31 -16.46
CA CYS A 372 -0.79 -11.28 -17.18
C CYS A 372 -1.97 -11.18 -16.21
N LYS A 373 -1.91 -11.82 -15.03
CA LYS A 373 -2.89 -11.65 -13.95
C LYS A 373 -3.03 -10.18 -13.54
N ILE A 374 -1.92 -9.49 -13.30
CA ILE A 374 -1.92 -8.05 -12.99
C ILE A 374 -2.57 -7.24 -14.12
N LEU A 375 -2.30 -7.56 -15.38
CA LEU A 375 -2.95 -6.92 -16.52
C LEU A 375 -4.47 -7.14 -16.51
N GLY A 376 -4.95 -8.35 -16.21
CA GLY A 376 -6.38 -8.63 -16.04
C GLY A 376 -7.02 -7.73 -14.99
N GLU A 377 -6.37 -7.58 -13.83
CA GLU A 377 -6.81 -6.67 -12.76
C GLU A 377 -6.77 -5.18 -13.20
N GLU A 378 -5.84 -4.80 -14.07
CA GLU A 378 -5.79 -3.45 -14.65
C GLU A 378 -6.98 -3.16 -15.55
N ILE A 379 -7.36 -4.11 -16.39
CA ILE A 379 -8.52 -4.04 -17.28
C ILE A 379 -9.80 -3.89 -16.46
N GLU A 380 -10.04 -4.78 -15.49
CA GLU A 380 -11.23 -4.72 -14.63
C GLU A 380 -11.33 -3.40 -13.87
N PHE A 381 -10.19 -2.88 -13.38
CA PHE A 381 -10.16 -1.58 -12.73
C PHE A 381 -10.56 -0.46 -13.68
N LEU A 382 -10.10 -0.48 -14.93
CA LEU A 382 -10.42 0.55 -15.91
C LEU A 382 -11.86 0.43 -16.42
N GLU A 383 -12.42 -0.77 -16.51
CA GLU A 383 -13.86 -0.95 -16.76
C GLU A 383 -14.70 -0.36 -15.63
N ARG A 384 -14.29 -0.57 -14.37
CA ARG A 384 -15.01 -0.08 -13.19
C ARG A 384 -14.85 1.41 -12.93
N TRP A 385 -13.64 1.94 -13.13
CA TRP A 385 -13.22 3.28 -12.69
C TRP A 385 -12.74 4.19 -13.81
N GLY A 386 -12.72 3.72 -15.06
CA GLY A 386 -12.24 4.45 -16.24
C GLY A 386 -12.91 5.82 -16.43
N GLY A 387 -14.18 5.95 -16.05
CA GLY A 387 -14.91 7.22 -16.13
C GLY A 387 -14.23 8.38 -15.39
N LYS A 388 -13.47 8.11 -14.31
CA LYS A 388 -12.68 9.13 -13.60
C LYS A 388 -11.55 9.72 -14.45
N PHE A 389 -11.12 9.00 -15.48
CA PHE A 389 -10.04 9.34 -16.39
C PHE A 389 -10.54 9.82 -17.75
N ASN A 390 -11.83 10.17 -17.88
CA ASN A 390 -12.49 10.47 -19.16
C ASN A 390 -12.46 9.30 -20.16
N LEU A 391 -12.25 8.06 -19.68
CA LEU A 391 -12.40 6.85 -20.47
C LEU A 391 -13.90 6.49 -20.49
N LEU A 392 -14.51 6.63 -21.66
CA LEU A 392 -15.94 6.45 -21.87
C LEU A 392 -16.30 4.97 -22.08
N LYS A 393 -15.47 4.25 -22.84
CA LYS A 393 -15.68 2.84 -23.16
C LYS A 393 -14.33 2.14 -23.31
N MET A 394 -14.28 0.89 -22.87
CA MET A 394 -13.24 -0.07 -23.20
C MET A 394 -13.85 -1.20 -24.02
N ASP A 395 -13.08 -1.74 -24.96
CA ASP A 395 -13.42 -2.92 -25.73
C ASP A 395 -12.16 -3.77 -25.94
N ILE A 396 -12.30 -5.08 -25.94
CA ILE A 396 -11.18 -6.02 -26.10
C ILE A 396 -11.47 -6.86 -27.33
N ASP A 397 -10.56 -6.78 -28.31
CA ASP A 397 -10.64 -7.47 -29.57
C ASP A 397 -9.38 -8.32 -29.71
N ASP A 398 -9.51 -9.59 -29.31
CA ASP A 398 -8.41 -10.53 -29.20
C ASP A 398 -7.29 -10.02 -28.28
N THR A 399 -6.11 -9.70 -28.81
CA THR A 399 -4.97 -9.14 -28.08
C THR A 399 -4.94 -7.61 -28.08
N LYS A 400 -5.96 -6.95 -28.65
CA LYS A 400 -6.03 -5.50 -28.79
C LYS A 400 -7.04 -4.89 -27.82
N VAL A 401 -6.58 -3.93 -27.04
CA VAL A 401 -7.43 -3.16 -26.13
C VAL A 401 -7.74 -1.80 -26.73
N LYS A 402 -9.02 -1.55 -26.98
CA LYS A 402 -9.54 -0.29 -27.51
C LYS A 402 -10.07 0.57 -26.37
N LEU A 403 -9.54 1.78 -26.27
CA LEU A 403 -9.84 2.75 -25.22
C LEU A 403 -10.44 4.00 -25.85
N LEU A 404 -11.74 4.23 -25.63
CA LEU A 404 -12.44 5.41 -26.13
C LEU A 404 -12.42 6.52 -25.08
N PHE A 405 -11.66 7.58 -25.34
CA PHE A 405 -11.60 8.76 -24.51
C PHE A 405 -12.57 9.83 -25.01
N SER A 406 -13.23 10.53 -24.09
CA SER A 406 -14.15 11.62 -24.41
C SER A 406 -14.18 12.66 -23.31
N SER A 407 -13.81 13.89 -23.65
CA SER A 407 -13.82 15.03 -22.72
C SER A 407 -14.41 16.26 -23.40
N SER A 408 -15.52 16.76 -22.88
CA SER A 408 -16.11 18.02 -23.36
C SER A 408 -15.28 19.23 -22.98
N THR A 409 -14.57 19.19 -21.84
CA THR A 409 -13.71 20.29 -21.36
C THR A 409 -12.48 20.48 -22.23
N ALA A 410 -11.87 19.40 -22.71
CA ALA A 410 -10.76 19.45 -23.65
C ALA A 410 -11.21 19.50 -25.12
N PHE A 411 -12.53 19.49 -25.38
CA PHE A 411 -13.13 19.37 -26.71
C PHE A 411 -12.48 18.25 -27.55
N ALA A 412 -12.32 17.08 -26.93
CA ALA A 412 -11.59 15.95 -27.50
C ALA A 412 -12.37 14.65 -27.38
N LYS A 413 -12.36 13.86 -28.46
CA LYS A 413 -12.84 12.48 -28.50
C LYS A 413 -12.00 11.67 -29.48
N PHE A 414 -11.34 10.63 -28.99
CA PHE A 414 -10.49 9.76 -29.79
C PHE A 414 -10.49 8.36 -29.21
N GLU A 415 -10.19 7.38 -30.06
CA GLU A 415 -10.04 5.98 -29.70
C GLU A 415 -8.57 5.58 -29.82
N LEU A 416 -8.02 5.02 -28.75
CA LEU A 416 -6.66 4.49 -28.68
C LEU A 416 -6.73 2.97 -28.70
N THR A 417 -6.11 2.32 -29.68
CA THR A 417 -5.98 0.87 -29.71
C THR A 417 -4.56 0.49 -29.33
N LEU A 418 -4.40 -0.33 -28.29
CA LEU A 418 -3.13 -0.86 -27.81
C LEU A 418 -3.05 -2.35 -28.17
N SER A 419 -1.96 -2.77 -28.83
CA SER A 419 -1.72 -4.20 -29.11
C SER A 419 -0.88 -4.80 -28.00
N LEU A 420 -1.47 -5.69 -27.22
CA LEU A 420 -0.80 -6.37 -26.11
C LEU A 420 -0.08 -7.62 -26.61
N ALA A 421 0.98 -7.98 -25.90
CA ALA A 421 1.73 -9.22 -26.13
C ALA A 421 2.22 -9.74 -24.78
N ALA A 422 2.65 -11.01 -24.74
CA ALA A 422 3.03 -11.67 -23.50
C ALA A 422 4.26 -11.07 -22.79
N ASN A 423 5.00 -10.18 -23.46
CA ASN A 423 6.10 -9.42 -22.89
C ASN A 423 5.64 -8.20 -22.07
N TYR A 424 4.34 -7.95 -21.96
CA TYR A 424 3.78 -6.94 -21.07
C TYR A 424 4.15 -7.22 -19.60
N PRO A 425 4.44 -6.20 -18.77
CA PRO A 425 4.52 -4.76 -19.07
C PRO A 425 5.94 -4.27 -19.41
N SER A 426 6.84 -5.17 -19.83
CA SER A 426 8.28 -4.88 -19.96
C SER A 426 8.66 -4.11 -21.23
N VAL A 427 7.77 -4.03 -22.23
CA VAL A 427 8.03 -3.41 -23.54
C VAL A 427 6.98 -2.35 -23.84
N SER A 428 7.37 -1.31 -24.59
CA SER A 428 6.43 -0.30 -25.08
C SER A 428 5.40 -0.94 -26.01
N LEU A 429 4.14 -0.52 -25.83
CA LEU A 429 3.02 -1.10 -26.56
C LEU A 429 2.87 -0.46 -27.95
N PRO A 430 2.79 -1.24 -29.03
CA PRO A 430 2.35 -0.74 -30.32
C PRO A 430 0.93 -0.20 -30.20
N PHE A 431 0.68 0.98 -30.77
CA PHE A 431 -0.60 1.65 -30.65
C PHE A 431 -1.03 2.31 -31.95
N THR A 432 -2.34 2.53 -32.08
CA THR A 432 -2.93 3.31 -33.18
C THR A 432 -4.01 4.22 -32.63
N VAL A 433 -4.10 5.44 -33.16
CA VAL A 433 -5.07 6.45 -32.71
C VAL A 433 -6.09 6.75 -33.79
N GLN A 434 -7.37 6.69 -33.45
CA GLN A 434 -8.46 7.15 -34.30
C GLN A 434 -9.12 8.38 -33.68
N ASN A 435 -8.77 9.56 -34.19
CA ASN A 435 -9.38 10.80 -33.76
C ASN A 435 -10.82 10.94 -34.31
N ARG A 436 -11.76 11.41 -33.46
CA ARG A 436 -13.15 11.70 -33.84
C ARG A 436 -13.46 13.19 -33.69
N ILE A 437 -12.97 13.85 -32.65
CA ILE A 437 -13.21 15.26 -32.31
C ILE A 437 -11.94 15.82 -31.64
N GLY A 438 -11.54 17.03 -32.02
CA GLY A 438 -10.35 17.71 -31.50
C GLY A 438 -9.11 17.47 -32.37
N ASN A 439 -7.95 17.88 -31.89
CA ASN A 439 -6.68 17.82 -32.63
C ASN A 439 -5.69 16.79 -32.06
N ILE A 440 -6.14 15.90 -31.17
CA ILE A 440 -5.27 14.88 -30.57
C ILE A 440 -5.06 13.76 -31.59
N GLY A 441 -3.82 13.62 -32.06
CA GLY A 441 -3.39 12.60 -33.01
C GLY A 441 -2.33 11.67 -32.42
N GLU A 442 -1.62 10.99 -33.32
CA GLU A 442 -0.62 10.00 -32.97
C GLU A 442 0.64 10.63 -32.34
N GLU A 443 1.01 11.86 -32.74
CA GLU A 443 2.17 12.57 -32.21
C GLU A 443 1.99 12.95 -30.73
N GLU A 444 0.84 13.50 -30.36
CA GLU A 444 0.55 13.88 -28.97
C GLU A 444 0.49 12.65 -28.05
N ILE A 445 -0.12 11.57 -28.53
CA ILE A 445 -0.18 10.31 -27.79
C ILE A 445 1.20 9.66 -27.69
N SER A 446 2.01 9.68 -28.75
CA SER A 446 3.40 9.20 -28.74
C SER A 446 4.22 9.92 -27.67
N ALA A 447 4.09 11.25 -27.60
CA ALA A 447 4.80 12.08 -26.62
C ALA A 447 4.41 11.74 -25.18
N VAL A 448 3.14 11.42 -24.92
CA VAL A 448 2.69 10.97 -23.61
C VAL A 448 3.23 9.57 -23.29
N LEU A 449 3.10 8.62 -24.21
CA LEU A 449 3.51 7.23 -24.02
C LEU A 449 5.02 7.07 -23.81
N ALA A 450 5.84 7.89 -24.47
CA ALA A 450 7.29 7.92 -24.28
C ALA A 450 7.71 8.26 -22.83
N ASN A 451 6.88 9.00 -22.09
CA ASN A 451 7.13 9.38 -20.72
C ASN A 451 6.58 8.37 -19.69
N VAL A 452 5.91 7.29 -20.12
CA VAL A 452 5.33 6.31 -19.20
C VAL A 452 6.37 5.24 -18.87
N PRO A 453 6.78 5.08 -17.60
CA PRO A 453 7.69 4.01 -17.21
C PRO A 453 7.01 2.64 -17.34
N THR A 454 7.70 1.70 -17.96
CA THR A 454 7.32 0.29 -18.05
C THR A 454 7.36 -0.39 -16.67
N GLY A 455 6.67 -1.52 -16.50
CA GLY A 455 6.54 -2.24 -15.22
C GLY A 455 5.09 -2.29 -14.70
N ASN A 456 4.87 -2.88 -13.52
CA ASN A 456 3.52 -3.14 -12.98
C ASN A 456 2.61 -1.91 -13.04
N HIS A 457 1.34 -2.09 -13.38
CA HIS A 457 0.36 -1.01 -13.56
C HIS A 457 0.60 -0.09 -14.76
N TYR A 458 1.22 -0.62 -15.82
CA TYR A 458 1.60 0.17 -17.00
C TYR A 458 0.38 0.74 -17.72
N LEU A 459 -0.68 -0.05 -17.90
CA LEU A 459 -1.88 0.36 -18.62
C LEU A 459 -2.63 1.45 -17.84
N ARG A 460 -2.74 1.29 -16.52
CA ARG A 460 -3.31 2.32 -15.63
C ARG A 460 -2.52 3.63 -15.68
N ARG A 461 -1.18 3.56 -15.72
CA ARG A 461 -0.32 4.75 -15.87
C ARG A 461 -0.53 5.44 -17.21
N ILE A 462 -0.61 4.69 -18.31
CA ILE A 462 -0.93 5.22 -19.65
C ILE A 462 -2.23 6.03 -19.59
N VAL A 463 -3.31 5.42 -19.10
CA VAL A 463 -4.64 6.07 -19.03
C VAL A 463 -4.59 7.32 -18.14
N SER A 464 -3.89 7.25 -17.01
CA SER A 464 -3.76 8.37 -16.08
C SER A 464 -3.00 9.55 -16.69
N LEU A 465 -1.91 9.29 -17.41
CA LEU A 465 -1.10 10.33 -18.04
C LEU A 465 -1.80 10.96 -19.26
N ILE A 466 -2.52 10.15 -20.05
CA ILE A 466 -3.38 10.67 -21.12
C ILE A 466 -4.44 11.60 -20.53
N HIS A 467 -5.08 11.19 -19.44
CA HIS A 467 -6.07 12.01 -18.77
C HIS A 467 -5.48 13.36 -18.31
N GLN A 468 -4.34 13.32 -17.61
CA GLN A 468 -3.69 14.51 -17.05
C GLN A 468 -3.17 15.47 -18.12
N ASN A 469 -2.52 14.95 -19.16
CA ASN A 469 -1.80 15.79 -20.12
C ASN A 469 -2.69 16.26 -21.28
N LEU A 470 -3.68 15.46 -21.68
CA LEU A 470 -4.45 15.70 -22.91
C LEU A 470 -5.93 16.00 -22.66
N LEU A 471 -6.50 15.61 -21.52
CA LEU A 471 -7.94 15.68 -21.28
C LEU A 471 -8.34 16.60 -20.12
N GLN A 472 -7.39 17.03 -19.29
CA GLN A 472 -7.58 18.11 -18.32
C GLN A 472 -7.40 19.47 -19.00
N ALA A 473 -8.17 20.47 -18.58
CA ALA A 473 -8.03 21.83 -19.11
C ALA A 473 -6.62 22.36 -18.79
N PRO A 474 -5.99 23.11 -19.72
CA PRO A 474 -4.75 23.82 -19.40
C PRO A 474 -5.00 24.73 -18.20
N ARG A 475 -4.11 24.64 -17.20
CA ARG A 475 -4.13 25.55 -16.05
C ARG A 475 -3.79 26.98 -16.44
#